data_AF-A0A1C6CEF8-F1
#
_entry.id   AF-A0A1C6CEF8-F1
#
_cell.length_a   1.000
_cell.length_b   1.000
_cell.length_c   1.000
_cell.angle_alpha   90.00
_cell.angle_beta   90.00
_cell.angle_gamma   90.00
#
_symmetry.space_group_name_H-M   'P 1'
#
loop_
_entity.id
_entity.type
_entity.pdbx_description
1 polymer ?
#
loop_
_entity_poly.entity_id
_entity_poly.type
_entity_poly.pdbx_seq_one_letter_code
_entity_poly.pdbx_strand_id
1 'polypeptide(L)'
;MREKYPVTLTADAALLLAKMKDADLAPLEAAAEDAGVDPAHYYTTHTLCDAFLAKCDQARMQSFAPLFEGSADAARAALAALLPNTFLQALVWRTLTTPEAELLPEVTEHESV
;
A
#
# COMPACT_ATOMS: atom_id res chain seq x y z
N MET A 1 20.15 -26.11 -15.55
CA MET A 1 20.49 -24.68 -15.45
C MET A 1 19.25 -23.96 -14.94
N ARG A 2 19.42 -23.01 -14.02
CA ARG A 2 18.36 -22.40 -13.21
C ARG A 2 17.93 -21.10 -13.88
N GLU A 3 16.85 -21.09 -14.66
CA GLU A 3 16.26 -19.84 -15.14
C GLU A 3 15.38 -19.27 -14.02
N LYS A 4 16.01 -18.35 -13.29
CA LYS A 4 15.42 -17.51 -12.25
C LYS A 4 14.61 -16.45 -12.98
N TYR A 5 13.31 -16.68 -13.15
CA TYR A 5 12.39 -15.62 -13.59
C TYR A 5 12.28 -14.59 -12.46
N PRO A 6 12.73 -13.34 -12.64
CA PRO A 6 12.40 -12.29 -11.69
C PRO A 6 10.89 -12.04 -11.83
N VAL A 7 10.13 -12.29 -10.77
CA VAL A 7 8.74 -11.85 -10.66
C VAL A 7 8.78 -10.36 -10.41
N THR A 8 8.99 -9.60 -11.49
CA THR A 8 8.66 -8.18 -11.54
C THR A 8 7.14 -8.13 -11.51
N LEU A 9 6.55 -7.51 -10.48
CA LEU A 9 5.15 -7.13 -10.45
C LEU A 9 4.76 -6.60 -11.84
N THR A 10 4.04 -7.39 -12.61
CA THR A 10 3.92 -7.20 -14.05
C THR A 10 3.24 -5.87 -14.33
N ALA A 11 3.71 -5.11 -15.31
CA ALA A 11 3.16 -3.79 -15.68
C ALA A 11 1.62 -3.79 -15.84
N ASP A 12 1.04 -4.95 -16.14
CA ASP A 12 -0.41 -5.19 -16.21
C ASP A 12 -1.14 -5.00 -14.87
N ALA A 13 -0.53 -5.42 -13.74
CA ALA A 13 -1.08 -5.19 -12.40
C ALA A 13 -1.01 -3.70 -12.01
N ALA A 14 0.07 -3.02 -12.38
CA ALA A 14 0.18 -1.57 -12.23
C ALA A 14 -0.84 -0.83 -13.11
N LEU A 15 -1.11 -1.35 -14.31
CA LEU A 15 -2.13 -0.81 -15.22
C LEU A 15 -3.55 -1.03 -14.70
N LEU A 16 -3.82 -2.18 -14.06
CA LEU A 16 -5.09 -2.48 -13.37
C LEU A 16 -5.31 -1.56 -12.15
N LEU A 17 -4.27 -1.32 -11.34
CA LEU A 17 -4.31 -0.33 -10.25
C LEU A 17 -4.55 1.08 -10.78
N ALA A 18 -3.89 1.47 -11.88
CA ALA A 18 -4.10 2.76 -12.54
C ALA A 18 -5.51 2.93 -13.16
N LYS A 19 -6.24 1.83 -13.35
CA LYS A 19 -7.61 1.79 -13.89
C LYS A 19 -8.70 1.81 -12.83
N MET A 20 -8.37 1.87 -11.53
CA MET A 20 -9.35 2.16 -10.45
C MET A 20 -9.76 3.65 -10.42
N LYS A 21 -9.76 4.28 -11.59
CA LYS A 21 -9.83 5.72 -11.85
C LYS A 21 -11.24 6.32 -11.80
N ASP A 22 -12.22 5.59 -11.27
CA ASP A 22 -13.61 6.04 -11.15
C ASP A 22 -14.00 6.43 -9.71
N ALA A 23 -13.01 6.78 -8.89
CA ALA A 23 -13.23 7.59 -7.70
C ALA A 23 -12.14 8.66 -7.64
N ASP A 24 -12.50 9.94 -7.78
CA ASP A 24 -11.65 11.11 -7.51
C ASP A 24 -11.30 11.25 -6.02
N LEU A 25 -11.12 10.12 -5.33
CA LEU A 25 -10.94 10.03 -3.89
C LEU A 25 -9.47 9.70 -3.59
N ALA A 26 -8.87 10.39 -2.63
CA ALA A 26 -7.47 10.18 -2.31
C ALA A 26 -7.23 8.73 -1.82
N PRO A 27 -6.02 8.17 -1.98
CA PRO A 27 -5.71 6.79 -1.55
C PRO A 27 -6.12 6.47 -0.10
N LEU A 28 -5.94 7.42 0.81
CA LEU A 28 -6.35 7.30 2.21
C LEU A 28 -7.87 7.24 2.37
N GLU A 29 -8.60 8.10 1.67
CA GLU A 29 -10.06 8.18 1.76
C GLU A 29 -10.72 6.94 1.15
N ALA A 30 -10.21 6.43 0.02
CA ALA A 30 -10.67 5.17 -0.58
C ALA A 30 -10.40 3.97 0.33
N ALA A 31 -9.22 3.92 0.96
CA ALA A 31 -8.91 2.88 1.96
C ALA A 31 -9.79 2.98 3.21
N ALA A 32 -10.10 4.20 3.66
CA ALA A 32 -10.99 4.46 4.79
C ALA A 32 -12.42 4.00 4.48
N GLU A 33 -12.96 4.36 3.33
CA GLU A 33 -14.32 3.97 2.91
C GLU A 33 -14.46 2.45 2.83
N ASP A 34 -13.49 1.76 2.22
CA ASP A 34 -13.48 0.29 2.14
C ASP A 34 -13.28 -0.40 3.51
N ALA A 35 -12.71 0.32 4.49
CA ALA A 35 -12.64 -0.11 5.89
C ALA A 35 -13.91 0.22 6.71
N GLY A 36 -14.91 0.86 6.10
CA GLY A 36 -16.16 1.28 6.75
C GLY A 36 -16.05 2.60 7.52
N VAL A 37 -15.08 3.44 7.17
CA VAL A 37 -14.89 4.80 7.69
C VAL A 37 -15.35 5.79 6.63
N ASP A 38 -16.40 6.55 6.91
CA ASP A 38 -16.87 7.61 6.01
C ASP A 38 -15.95 8.84 6.10
N PRO A 39 -15.17 9.18 5.05
CA PRO A 39 -14.22 10.28 5.07
C PRO A 39 -14.88 11.65 5.24
N ALA A 40 -16.16 11.83 4.87
CA ALA A 40 -16.87 13.11 4.98
C ALA A 40 -17.05 13.58 6.44
N HIS A 41 -16.90 12.68 7.42
CA HIS A 41 -16.95 12.99 8.84
C HIS A 41 -15.62 13.49 9.43
N TYR A 42 -14.53 13.51 8.65
CA TYR A 42 -13.19 13.84 9.12
C TYR A 42 -12.65 15.09 8.42
N TYR A 43 -12.45 16.17 9.18
CA TYR A 43 -11.99 17.46 8.64
C TYR A 43 -10.47 17.61 8.60
N THR A 44 -9.72 16.59 9.06
CA THR A 44 -8.26 16.57 8.98
C THR A 44 -7.76 15.18 8.57
N THR A 45 -6.63 15.16 7.86
CA THR A 45 -5.97 13.91 7.44
C THR A 45 -5.56 13.07 8.64
N HIS A 46 -5.07 13.70 9.72
CA HIS A 46 -4.68 13.01 10.95
C HIS A 46 -5.86 12.21 11.53
N THR A 47 -7.00 12.87 11.73
CA THR A 47 -8.19 12.21 12.31
C THR A 47 -8.74 11.09 11.42
N LEU A 48 -8.57 11.22 10.10
CA LEU A 48 -8.96 10.16 9.15
C LEU A 48 -7.99 8.97 9.20
N CYS A 49 -6.68 9.23 9.31
CA CYS A 49 -5.67 8.19 9.52
C CYS A 49 -5.95 7.38 10.79
N ASP A 50 -6.23 8.05 11.92
CA ASP A 50 -6.55 7.38 13.18
C ASP A 50 -7.80 6.51 13.06
N ALA A 51 -8.85 7.03 12.43
CA ALA A 51 -10.09 6.30 12.21
C ALA A 51 -9.88 5.07 11.32
N PHE A 52 -9.11 5.21 10.24
CA PHE A 52 -8.71 4.10 9.39
C PHE A 52 -7.91 3.05 10.18
N LEU A 53 -6.88 3.45 10.93
CA LEU A 53 -6.06 2.53 11.72
C LEU A 53 -6.87 1.77 12.80
N ALA A 54 -7.90 2.41 13.37
CA ALA A 54 -8.79 1.80 14.34
C ALA A 54 -9.77 0.77 13.74
N LYS A 55 -10.09 0.88 12.45
CA LYS A 55 -11.10 0.07 11.77
C LYS A 55 -10.54 -0.98 10.81
N CYS A 56 -9.36 -0.74 10.25
CA CYS A 56 -8.75 -1.65 9.31
C CYS A 56 -8.39 -2.99 9.97
N ASP A 57 -8.49 -4.07 9.19
CA ASP A 57 -8.14 -5.41 9.66
C ASP A 57 -6.62 -5.60 9.56
N GLN A 58 -5.92 -5.37 10.67
CA GLN A 58 -4.46 -5.40 10.71
C GLN A 58 -3.87 -6.75 10.30
N ALA A 59 -4.50 -7.87 10.68
CA ALA A 59 -4.03 -9.19 10.31
C ALA A 59 -4.12 -9.40 8.78
N ARG A 60 -5.21 -8.90 8.18
CA ARG A 60 -5.37 -8.88 6.73
C ARG A 60 -4.34 -7.97 6.06
N MET A 61 -4.05 -6.79 6.61
CA MET A 61 -3.02 -5.88 6.05
C MET A 61 -1.63 -6.50 6.11
N GLN A 62 -1.26 -7.09 7.25
CA GLN A 62 0.02 -7.77 7.44
C GLN A 62 0.22 -8.95 6.48
N SER A 63 -0.87 -9.58 6.01
CA SER A 63 -0.75 -10.64 5.00
C SER A 63 -0.06 -10.15 3.72
N PHE A 64 -0.13 -8.86 3.40
CA PHE A 64 0.53 -8.27 2.23
C PHE A 64 1.99 -7.84 2.49
N ALA A 65 2.50 -7.91 3.73
CA ALA A 65 3.86 -7.47 4.07
C ALA A 65 4.96 -7.99 3.12
N PRO A 66 4.97 -9.29 2.71
CA PRO A 66 5.99 -9.79 1.79
C PRO A 66 6.05 -9.08 0.44
N LEU A 67 4.93 -8.49 -0.02
CA LEU A 67 4.91 -7.75 -1.29
C LEU A 67 5.68 -6.46 -1.19
N PHE A 68 5.64 -5.81 -0.03
CA PHE A 68 6.34 -4.55 0.19
C PHE A 68 7.80 -4.75 0.61
N GLU A 69 8.16 -5.92 1.09
CA GLU A 69 9.53 -6.30 1.45
C GLU A 69 10.31 -6.90 0.26
N GLY A 70 9.66 -7.10 -0.89
CA GLY A 70 10.26 -7.76 -2.05
C GLY A 70 10.49 -9.27 -1.86
N SER A 71 9.85 -9.88 -0.84
CA SER A 71 9.95 -11.29 -0.48
C SER A 71 8.73 -12.12 -0.90
N ALA A 72 7.76 -11.50 -1.57
CA ALA A 72 6.53 -12.14 -2.01
C ALA A 72 6.73 -13.21 -3.09
N ASP A 73 5.92 -14.26 -2.99
CA ASP A 73 5.72 -15.24 -4.04
C ASP A 73 4.59 -14.84 -5.01
N ALA A 74 4.44 -15.61 -6.08
CA ALA A 74 3.42 -15.38 -7.11
C ALA A 74 1.98 -15.49 -6.59
N ALA A 75 1.72 -16.31 -5.57
CA ALA A 75 0.38 -16.45 -4.99
C ALA A 75 0.00 -15.18 -4.22
N ARG A 76 0.96 -14.55 -3.52
CA ARG A 76 0.78 -13.25 -2.87
C ARG A 76 0.53 -12.13 -3.88
N ALA A 77 1.28 -12.11 -4.99
CA ALA A 77 1.07 -11.13 -6.05
C ALA A 77 -0.31 -11.30 -6.70
N ALA A 78 -0.75 -12.55 -6.93
CA ALA A 78 -2.08 -12.84 -7.42
C ALA A 78 -3.17 -12.39 -6.43
N LEU A 79 -2.97 -12.58 -5.11
CA LEU A 79 -3.88 -12.10 -4.08
C LEU A 79 -4.07 -10.58 -4.15
N ALA A 80 -2.99 -9.81 -4.32
CA ALA A 80 -3.06 -8.36 -4.49
C ALA A 80 -3.81 -7.93 -5.74
N ALA A 81 -3.64 -8.66 -6.84
CA ALA A 81 -4.40 -8.40 -8.07
C ALA A 81 -5.89 -8.74 -7.93
N LEU A 82 -6.24 -9.77 -7.14
CA LEU A 82 -7.62 -10.19 -6.90
C LEU A 82 -8.36 -9.32 -5.89
N LEU A 83 -7.63 -8.70 -4.96
CA LEU A 83 -8.18 -7.90 -3.86
C LEU A 83 -7.61 -6.47 -3.87
N PRO A 84 -7.87 -5.67 -4.92
CA PRO A 84 -7.16 -4.42 -5.13
C PRO A 84 -7.48 -3.35 -4.06
N ASN A 85 -8.71 -3.28 -3.53
CA ASN A 85 -9.03 -2.39 -2.42
C ASN A 85 -8.34 -2.82 -1.12
N THR A 86 -8.27 -4.13 -0.85
CA THR A 86 -7.56 -4.64 0.33
C THR A 86 -6.06 -4.40 0.21
N PHE A 87 -5.50 -4.53 -0.99
CA PHE A 87 -4.11 -4.18 -1.25
C PHE A 87 -3.87 -2.68 -1.02
N LEU A 88 -4.78 -1.80 -1.47
CA LEU A 88 -4.72 -0.37 -1.20
C LEU A 88 -4.76 -0.06 0.30
N GLN A 89 -5.69 -0.68 1.05
CA GLN A 89 -5.71 -0.58 2.52
C GLN A 89 -4.38 -1.02 3.13
N ALA A 90 -3.78 -2.12 2.65
CA ALA A 90 -2.53 -2.63 3.19
C ALA A 90 -1.37 -1.67 2.92
N LEU A 91 -1.35 -1.03 1.75
CA LEU A 91 -0.37 0.00 1.40
C LEU A 91 -0.53 1.22 2.31
N VAL A 92 -1.75 1.74 2.48
CA VAL A 92 -2.02 2.88 3.36
C VAL A 92 -1.63 2.55 4.81
N TRP A 93 -2.04 1.39 5.32
CA TRP A 93 -1.68 0.92 6.65
C TRP A 93 -0.16 0.84 6.83
N ARG A 94 0.57 0.27 5.85
CA ARG A 94 2.04 0.22 5.88
C ARG A 94 2.62 1.63 5.96
N THR A 95 2.19 2.55 5.11
CA THR A 95 2.73 3.92 5.10
C THR A 95 2.52 4.67 6.42
N LEU A 96 1.42 4.39 7.13
CA LEU A 96 1.11 5.03 8.39
C LEU A 96 1.80 4.38 9.61
N THR A 97 2.21 3.12 9.48
CA THR A 97 2.79 2.35 10.60
C THR A 97 4.29 2.12 10.47
N THR A 98 4.86 2.26 9.27
CA THR A 98 6.31 2.21 9.06
C THR A 98 6.95 3.48 9.61
N PRO A 99 7.92 3.39 10.52
CA PRO A 99 8.63 4.56 11.03
C PRO A 99 9.35 5.28 9.87
N GLU A 100 9.31 6.61 9.87
CA GLU A 100 9.92 7.48 8.84
C GLU A 100 11.38 7.11 8.51
N ALA A 101 12.12 6.60 9.50
CA ALA A 101 13.52 6.16 9.37
C ALA A 101 13.73 4.96 8.42
N GLU A 102 12.70 4.16 8.16
CA GLU A 102 12.74 3.05 7.20
C GLU A 102 12.31 3.46 5.79
N LEU A 103 11.80 4.69 5.61
CA LEU A 103 11.22 5.18 4.36
C LEU A 103 12.20 6.01 3.49
N LEU A 104 13.41 6.33 3.98
CA LEU A 104 14.38 7.16 3.24
C LEU A 104 15.81 6.59 3.31
N PRO A 105 16.51 6.38 2.17
CA PRO A 105 17.95 6.57 2.17
C PRO A 105 18.24 8.08 2.27
N GLU A 106 18.92 8.49 3.34
CA GLU A 106 19.49 9.84 3.45
C GLU A 106 20.44 10.05 2.25
N VAL A 107 20.08 10.91 1.30
CA VAL A 107 21.01 11.36 0.26
C VAL A 107 21.93 12.37 0.94
N THR A 108 22.94 11.87 1.65
CA THR A 108 24.06 12.71 2.03
C THR A 108 24.83 13.02 0.76
N GLU A 109 24.55 14.17 0.17
CA GLU A 109 25.35 14.80 -0.85
C GLU A 109 26.76 15.09 -0.31
N HIS A 110 27.64 14.10 -0.37
CA HIS A 110 29.08 14.31 -0.21
C HIS A 110 29.64 14.85 -1.53
N GLU A 111 29.46 16.16 -1.73
CA GLU A 111 30.25 16.90 -2.71
C GLU A 111 31.70 16.91 -2.22
N SER A 112 32.51 16.00 -2.75
CA SER A 112 33.97 16.06 -2.62
C SER A 112 34.47 16.99 -3.73
N VAL A 113 34.87 18.20 -3.34
CA VAL A 113 35.69 19.10 -4.17
C VAL A 113 37.17 18.76 -4.07
#